data_AF-A1S3H0-F1
#
_entry.id   AF-A1S3H0-F1
#
_cell.length_a   1.000
_cell.length_b   1.000
_cell.length_c   1.000
_cell.angle_alpha   90.00
_cell.angle_beta   90.00
_cell.angle_gamma   90.00
#
_symmetry.space_group_name_H-M   'P 1'
#
loop_
_entity.id
_entity.type
_entity.pdbx_description
1 polymer ?
#
loop_
_entity_poly.entity_id
_entity_poly.type
_entity_poly.pdbx_seq_one_letter_code
_entity_poly.pdbx_strand_id
1 'polypeptide(L)'
;MLKRAFFHAHISQTVHLRQAPLLPAVSYALMGLVAMSALAIRPALAADRDSLIAEFEAQTKPLLRKGRTKSHGWDDEAFRNGLERHNGDAKALLGEGWPARFLADAKGQRVLAGQYRAALAKLISDMPAESQCKDPAPLARVDEALAQTDAYIERLKGYGTIADQGAAYQAVMDMSISHSRVLSVMELGETFRTCVLTDDVPAMSQGLSGDNGDMIAKALIAALAGENMDASEDQTELTGDYDPARSMEGSDTMLSENLSGMGESEGEAASAQMHSIRGDSQHDEAQPLASMPISTLQFADPVIGECIKAAAKRFGVSFTNELELLSCPLKGASVSLDDLQYFSELGTLSLENGSIRQIRTGMPQSLQSLLLNKVKLQSFSGFTAVKMFQLSRVSVADWSAIASLKNATLQLEHIDCAGLKSQVDAGAVVVITKGLTPALQAETFALAERTGIPLATSDCPAG
;
A
#
# COMPACT_ATOMS: atom_id res chain seq x y z
N MET A 1 -2.78 0.58 22.31
CA MET A 1 -3.45 0.77 21.00
C MET A 1 -2.40 1.16 19.95
N LEU A 2 -1.45 0.25 19.70
CA LEU A 2 -0.19 0.46 18.95
C LEU A 2 -0.25 -0.12 17.51
N LYS A 3 -1.42 -0.06 16.88
CA LYS A 3 -1.67 -0.68 15.58
C LYS A 3 -1.64 0.40 14.49
N ARG A 4 -0.76 0.24 13.49
CA ARG A 4 -0.84 0.75 12.08
C ARG A 4 -0.04 1.98 11.59
N ALA A 5 0.73 2.71 12.38
CA ALA A 5 1.37 3.95 11.87
C ALA A 5 2.73 3.80 11.11
N PHE A 6 3.33 2.60 11.03
CA PHE A 6 4.76 2.47 10.72
C PHE A 6 5.18 2.29 9.24
N PHE A 7 4.25 2.28 8.28
CA PHE A 7 4.56 2.03 6.87
C PHE A 7 4.11 3.21 5.99
N HIS A 8 5.03 4.10 5.61
CA HIS A 8 5.14 4.76 4.28
C HIS A 8 6.01 6.02 4.34
N ALA A 9 7.20 5.98 3.73
CA ALA A 9 7.88 7.17 3.20
C ALA A 9 8.95 6.84 2.12
N HIS A 10 8.77 7.46 0.94
CA HIS A 10 9.73 7.88 -0.10
C HIS A 10 10.44 6.90 -1.06
N ILE A 11 10.22 7.15 -2.38
CA ILE A 11 11.22 7.66 -3.37
C ILE A 11 10.50 8.66 -4.33
N SER A 12 11.07 9.84 -4.56
CA SER A 12 10.63 10.80 -5.61
C SER A 12 11.87 11.38 -6.31
N GLN A 13 12.04 11.11 -7.62
CA GLN A 13 13.06 11.69 -8.48
C GLN A 13 12.41 12.42 -9.65
N THR A 14 12.79 13.69 -9.84
CA THR A 14 12.27 14.61 -10.87
C THR A 14 13.26 14.71 -12.04
N VAL A 15 12.80 14.48 -13.27
CA VAL A 15 13.55 14.75 -14.51
C VAL A 15 12.92 15.94 -15.23
N HIS A 16 13.71 16.99 -15.49
CA HIS A 16 13.31 18.15 -16.29
C HIS A 16 13.55 17.90 -17.79
N LEU A 17 12.51 17.97 -18.61
CA LEU A 17 12.62 18.03 -20.08
C LEU A 17 12.30 19.43 -20.59
N ARG A 18 13.26 20.03 -21.31
CA ARG A 18 13.15 21.30 -22.02
C ARG A 18 12.38 21.12 -23.34
N GLN A 19 11.49 22.07 -23.64
CA GLN A 19 10.82 22.21 -24.94
C GLN A 19 11.59 23.17 -25.86
N ALA A 20 11.56 22.91 -27.17
CA ALA A 20 11.78 23.87 -28.25
C ALA A 20 11.04 23.42 -29.55
N PRO A 21 10.72 24.34 -30.50
CA PRO A 21 9.49 24.25 -31.31
C PRO A 21 9.65 24.08 -32.85
N LEU A 22 8.56 23.55 -33.44
CA LEU A 22 7.87 23.82 -34.75
C LEU A 22 8.57 23.73 -36.14
N LEU A 23 8.06 22.77 -36.96
CA LEU A 23 7.49 22.82 -38.35
C LEU A 23 8.38 23.15 -39.59
N PRO A 24 7.95 22.89 -40.87
CA PRO A 24 6.88 22.02 -41.41
C PRO A 24 7.17 21.23 -42.75
N ALA A 25 6.20 20.40 -43.15
CA ALA A 25 5.64 20.18 -44.51
C ALA A 25 6.12 19.04 -45.47
N VAL A 26 5.12 18.56 -46.24
CA VAL A 26 5.12 17.81 -47.53
C VAL A 26 5.18 16.27 -47.37
N SER A 27 4.34 15.40 -47.95
CA SER A 27 3.39 15.46 -49.07
C SER A 27 2.29 14.39 -48.94
N TYR A 28 1.08 14.70 -49.42
CA TYR A 28 -0.01 13.74 -49.67
C TYR A 28 0.12 13.16 -51.07
N ALA A 29 0.33 11.84 -51.21
CA ALA A 29 -0.12 11.04 -52.36
C ALA A 29 0.36 9.57 -52.21
N LEU A 30 -0.48 8.68 -51.66
CA LEU A 30 -0.64 7.26 -52.07
C LEU A 30 -1.70 6.57 -51.15
N MET A 31 -2.95 7.03 -51.17
CA MET A 31 -4.08 6.34 -50.51
C MET A 31 -4.96 5.66 -51.57
N GLY A 32 -4.58 4.46 -52.01
CA GLY A 32 -5.40 3.72 -52.99
C GLY A 32 -5.31 2.20 -52.98
N LEU A 33 -4.28 1.58 -52.39
CA LEU A 33 -4.13 0.11 -52.49
C LEU A 33 -3.56 -0.60 -51.25
N VAL A 34 -3.60 0.03 -50.06
CA VAL A 34 -3.11 -0.57 -48.79
C VAL A 34 -4.24 -0.92 -47.81
N ALA A 35 -5.47 -0.47 -48.05
CA ALA A 35 -6.57 -0.62 -47.10
C ALA A 35 -7.13 -2.05 -46.96
N MET A 36 -6.86 -2.96 -47.90
CA MET A 36 -7.32 -4.36 -47.82
C MET A 36 -6.30 -5.30 -47.16
N SER A 37 -5.02 -4.92 -47.08
CA SER A 37 -3.97 -5.72 -46.39
C SER A 37 -3.84 -5.36 -44.91
N ALA A 38 -4.30 -4.17 -44.50
CA ALA A 38 -4.22 -3.70 -43.12
C ALA A 38 -5.22 -4.37 -42.15
N LEU A 39 -6.23 -5.08 -42.66
CA LEU A 39 -7.22 -5.78 -41.83
C LEU A 39 -6.81 -7.22 -41.45
N ALA A 40 -5.93 -7.88 -42.22
CA ALA A 40 -5.48 -9.24 -41.93
C ALA A 40 -4.23 -9.32 -41.03
N ILE A 41 -3.45 -8.23 -40.92
CA ILE A 41 -2.21 -8.19 -40.12
C ILE A 41 -2.50 -7.95 -38.62
N ARG A 42 -3.60 -7.29 -38.29
CA ARG A 42 -4.00 -6.96 -36.91
C ARG A 42 -4.29 -8.16 -36.00
N PRO A 43 -5.01 -9.22 -36.43
CA PRO A 43 -5.24 -10.38 -35.56
C PRO A 43 -3.97 -11.18 -35.27
N ALA A 44 -2.96 -11.13 -36.15
CA ALA A 44 -1.68 -11.81 -35.92
C ALA A 44 -0.87 -11.14 -34.79
N LEU A 45 -0.79 -9.79 -34.79
CA LEU A 45 -0.11 -9.04 -33.73
C LEU A 45 -0.76 -9.22 -32.35
N ALA A 46 -2.11 -9.30 -32.29
CA ALA A 46 -2.82 -9.57 -31.04
C ALA A 46 -2.57 -10.99 -30.51
N ALA A 47 -2.55 -12.00 -31.38
CA ALA A 47 -2.28 -13.39 -31.00
C ALA A 47 -0.84 -13.58 -30.48
N ASP A 48 0.14 -12.91 -31.11
CA ASP A 48 1.54 -12.95 -30.67
C ASP A 48 1.70 -12.29 -29.28
N ARG A 49 1.03 -11.16 -29.04
CA ARG A 49 1.05 -10.47 -27.74
C ARG A 49 0.44 -11.30 -26.61
N ASP A 50 -0.73 -11.88 -26.84
CA ASP A 50 -1.41 -12.68 -25.82
C ASP A 50 -0.57 -13.94 -25.47
N SER A 51 0.13 -14.51 -26.47
CA SER A 51 1.12 -15.57 -26.25
C SER A 51 2.32 -15.10 -25.41
N LEU A 52 2.85 -13.89 -25.67
CA LEU A 52 3.95 -13.32 -24.88
C LEU A 52 3.55 -13.07 -23.42
N ILE A 53 2.34 -12.56 -23.18
CA ILE A 53 1.80 -12.36 -21.84
C ILE A 53 1.61 -13.71 -21.13
N ALA A 54 1.02 -14.70 -21.81
CA ALA A 54 0.80 -16.03 -21.23
C ALA A 54 2.13 -16.72 -20.85
N GLU A 55 3.15 -16.61 -21.70
CA GLU A 55 4.49 -17.13 -21.40
C GLU A 55 5.11 -16.42 -20.19
N PHE A 56 5.02 -15.09 -20.15
CA PHE A 56 5.52 -14.30 -19.03
C PHE A 56 4.81 -14.65 -17.72
N GLU A 57 3.48 -14.78 -17.73
CA GLU A 57 2.70 -15.17 -16.56
C GLU A 57 3.03 -16.60 -16.11
N ALA A 58 3.19 -17.55 -17.03
CA ALA A 58 3.59 -18.92 -16.71
C ALA A 58 4.96 -18.97 -16.00
N GLN A 59 5.89 -18.08 -16.37
CA GLN A 59 7.20 -17.98 -15.72
C GLN A 59 7.14 -17.26 -14.38
N THR A 60 6.31 -16.22 -14.25
CA THR A 60 6.35 -15.29 -13.11
C THR A 60 5.34 -15.60 -12.01
N LYS A 61 4.15 -16.14 -12.31
CA LYS A 61 3.15 -16.52 -11.30
C LYS A 61 3.72 -17.44 -10.20
N PRO A 62 4.49 -18.50 -10.52
CA PRO A 62 5.12 -19.33 -9.49
C PRO A 62 6.14 -18.59 -8.63
N LEU A 63 6.85 -17.60 -9.20
CA LEU A 63 7.83 -16.77 -8.48
C LEU A 63 7.13 -15.84 -7.50
N LEU A 64 6.06 -15.18 -7.94
CA LEU A 64 5.23 -14.32 -7.09
C LEU A 64 4.62 -15.11 -5.92
N ARG A 65 4.10 -16.32 -6.19
CA ARG A 65 3.58 -17.21 -5.15
C ARG A 65 4.67 -17.58 -4.13
N LYS A 66 5.86 -17.98 -4.58
CA LYS A 66 7.01 -18.28 -3.71
C LYS A 66 7.47 -17.05 -2.92
N GLY A 67 7.40 -15.86 -3.51
CA GLY A 67 7.71 -14.59 -2.85
C GLY A 67 6.77 -14.30 -1.69
N ARG A 68 5.46 -14.44 -1.92
CA ARG A 68 4.42 -14.23 -0.90
C ARG A 68 4.53 -15.24 0.25
N THR A 69 4.72 -16.53 -0.05
CA THR A 69 4.84 -17.55 1.01
C THR A 69 6.09 -17.36 1.86
N LYS A 70 7.21 -16.91 1.27
CA LYS A 70 8.42 -16.53 2.02
C LYS A 70 8.20 -15.33 2.93
N SER A 71 7.48 -14.32 2.46
CA SER A 71 7.16 -13.11 3.22
C SER A 71 6.33 -13.39 4.48
N HIS A 72 5.54 -14.48 4.50
CA HIS A 72 4.68 -14.84 5.63
C HIS A 72 5.30 -15.86 6.58
N GLY A 73 6.55 -16.28 6.33
CA GLY A 73 7.19 -17.38 7.05
C GLY A 73 7.73 -17.04 8.43
N TRP A 74 7.70 -15.77 8.85
CA TRP A 74 8.17 -15.35 10.16
C TRP A 74 7.17 -14.39 10.80
N ASP A 75 7.14 -14.41 12.14
CA ASP A 75 6.18 -13.66 12.95
C ASP A 75 6.49 -12.16 12.90
N ASP A 76 6.00 -11.49 11.85
CA ASP A 76 6.10 -10.03 11.66
C ASP A 76 5.47 -9.28 12.84
N GLU A 77 4.46 -9.86 13.48
CA GLU A 77 3.88 -9.29 14.70
C GLU A 77 4.86 -9.32 15.87
N ALA A 78 5.59 -10.43 16.08
CA ALA A 78 6.62 -10.51 17.11
C ALA A 78 7.80 -9.55 16.90
N PHE A 79 8.20 -9.29 15.65
CA PHE A 79 9.22 -8.27 15.35
C PHE A 79 8.69 -6.87 15.59
N ARG A 80 7.52 -6.53 15.05
CA ARG A 80 6.88 -5.20 15.20
C ARG A 80 6.63 -4.86 16.67
N ASN A 81 6.14 -5.82 17.44
CA ASN A 81 5.90 -5.65 18.88
C ASN A 81 7.18 -5.82 19.70
N GLY A 82 8.30 -6.14 19.06
CA GLY A 82 9.57 -6.44 19.73
C GLY A 82 10.12 -5.26 20.53
N LEU A 83 10.00 -4.04 20.02
CA LEU A 83 10.41 -2.84 20.77
C LEU A 83 9.58 -2.67 22.04
N GLU A 84 8.28 -2.93 22.00
CA GLU A 84 7.42 -2.89 23.19
C GLU A 84 7.82 -3.97 24.21
N ARG A 85 8.01 -5.21 23.74
CA ARG A 85 8.42 -6.35 24.60
C ARG A 85 9.73 -6.06 25.34
N HIS A 86 10.61 -5.28 24.73
CA HIS A 86 11.90 -4.88 25.29
C HIS A 86 11.89 -3.47 25.91
N ASN A 87 10.73 -2.87 26.18
CA ASN A 87 10.60 -1.52 26.76
C ASN A 87 11.41 -0.44 26.02
N GLY A 88 11.46 -0.53 24.69
CA GLY A 88 12.25 0.34 23.83
C GLY A 88 13.74 -0.03 23.77
N ASP A 89 14.14 -1.23 24.18
CA ASP A 89 15.51 -1.71 23.96
C ASP A 89 15.68 -2.32 22.56
N ALA A 90 16.08 -1.50 21.60
CA ALA A 90 16.38 -1.92 20.24
C ALA A 90 17.57 -2.91 20.14
N LYS A 91 18.55 -2.86 21.06
CA LYS A 91 19.66 -3.82 21.06
C LYS A 91 19.19 -5.20 21.49
N ALA A 92 18.35 -5.25 22.53
CA ALA A 92 17.73 -6.49 22.98
C ALA A 92 16.92 -7.12 21.84
N LEU A 93 16.16 -6.29 21.09
CA LEU A 93 15.45 -6.75 19.90
C LEU A 93 16.41 -7.33 18.84
N LEU A 94 17.46 -6.59 18.44
CA LEU A 94 18.44 -7.10 17.45
C LEU A 94 19.12 -8.40 17.92
N GLY A 95 19.31 -8.56 19.23
CA GLY A 95 19.84 -9.76 19.88
C GLY A 95 18.97 -11.00 19.77
N GLU A 96 17.68 -10.89 19.42
CA GLU A 96 16.78 -12.04 19.20
C GLU A 96 17.08 -12.79 17.88
N GLY A 97 18.06 -12.33 17.11
CA GLY A 97 18.45 -12.95 15.85
C GLY A 97 17.61 -12.51 14.65
N TRP A 98 16.81 -11.45 14.78
CA TRP A 98 16.06 -10.86 13.65
C TRP A 98 16.95 -10.51 12.46
N PRO A 99 18.13 -9.89 12.61
CA PRO A 99 19.00 -9.60 11.47
C PRO A 99 19.31 -10.83 10.60
N ALA A 100 19.54 -11.99 11.22
CA ALA A 100 19.80 -13.23 10.50
C ALA A 100 18.56 -13.74 9.75
N ARG A 101 17.37 -13.60 10.32
CA ARG A 101 16.09 -13.97 9.68
C ARG A 101 15.81 -13.09 8.46
N PHE A 102 15.90 -11.77 8.63
CA PHE A 102 15.75 -10.81 7.53
C PHE A 102 16.80 -11.01 6.45
N LEU A 103 18.04 -11.39 6.82
CA LEU A 103 19.10 -11.68 5.86
C LEU A 103 18.79 -12.92 5.02
N ALA A 104 18.30 -13.99 5.65
CA ALA A 104 17.89 -15.20 4.94
C ALA A 104 16.73 -14.92 3.98
N ASP A 105 15.73 -14.14 4.42
CA ASP A 105 14.59 -13.80 3.59
C ASP A 105 14.98 -12.85 2.44
N ALA A 106 15.73 -11.78 2.73
CA ALA A 106 16.21 -10.84 1.71
C ALA A 106 17.02 -11.53 0.61
N LYS A 107 17.89 -12.48 0.96
CA LYS A 107 18.60 -13.32 -0.02
C LYS A 107 17.66 -14.17 -0.85
N GLY A 108 16.64 -14.77 -0.22
CA GLY A 108 15.62 -15.55 -0.92
C GLY A 108 14.83 -14.71 -1.93
N GLN A 109 14.35 -13.55 -1.49
CA GLN A 109 13.61 -12.62 -2.34
C GLN A 109 14.48 -12.04 -3.47
N ARG A 110 15.76 -11.76 -3.18
CA ARG A 110 16.72 -11.29 -4.19
C ARG A 110 16.92 -12.28 -5.34
N VAL A 111 16.94 -13.58 -5.04
CA VAL A 111 17.01 -14.65 -6.04
C VAL A 111 15.74 -14.69 -6.89
N LEU A 112 14.56 -14.67 -6.24
CA LEU A 112 13.27 -14.68 -6.94
C LEU A 112 13.10 -13.45 -7.84
N ALA A 113 13.44 -12.26 -7.33
CA ALA A 113 13.38 -11.02 -8.09
C ALA A 113 14.37 -11.02 -9.27
N GLY A 114 15.54 -11.66 -9.13
CA GLY A 114 16.47 -11.87 -10.25
C GLY A 114 15.88 -12.76 -11.36
N GLN A 115 15.17 -13.83 -10.99
CA GLN A 115 14.45 -14.69 -11.93
C GLN A 115 13.31 -13.93 -12.63
N TYR A 116 12.55 -13.16 -11.86
CA TYR A 116 11.48 -12.31 -12.39
C TYR A 116 12.04 -11.28 -13.40
N ARG A 117 13.15 -10.62 -13.06
CA ARG A 117 13.86 -9.67 -13.94
C ARG A 117 14.28 -10.32 -15.26
N ALA A 118 14.73 -11.58 -15.24
CA ALA A 118 15.08 -12.30 -16.45
C ALA A 118 13.86 -12.57 -17.34
N ALA A 119 12.73 -12.98 -16.76
CA ALA A 119 11.47 -13.15 -17.50
C ALA A 119 10.98 -11.82 -18.10
N LEU A 120 11.08 -10.72 -17.35
CA LEU A 120 10.73 -9.38 -17.83
C LEU A 120 11.62 -8.94 -19.00
N ALA A 121 12.93 -9.23 -18.93
CA ALA A 121 13.86 -8.89 -20.00
C ALA A 121 13.56 -9.67 -21.28
N LYS A 122 13.18 -10.95 -21.15
CA LYS A 122 12.72 -11.76 -22.29
C LYS A 122 11.46 -11.14 -22.92
N LEU A 123 10.45 -10.84 -22.10
CA LEU A 123 9.21 -10.21 -22.58
C LEU A 123 9.50 -8.93 -23.37
N ILE A 124 10.29 -8.00 -22.81
CA ILE A 124 10.68 -6.74 -23.49
C ILE A 124 11.41 -7.00 -24.81
N SER A 125 12.35 -7.96 -24.82
CA SER A 125 13.11 -8.31 -26.03
C SER A 125 12.21 -8.84 -27.15
N ASP A 126 11.24 -9.68 -26.77
CA ASP A 126 10.34 -10.37 -27.69
C ASP A 126 9.17 -9.49 -28.17
N MET A 127 8.93 -8.34 -27.54
CA MET A 127 7.96 -7.36 -28.03
C MET A 127 8.29 -6.91 -29.47
N PRO A 128 7.28 -6.61 -30.31
CA PRO A 128 7.49 -6.03 -31.64
C PRO A 128 8.34 -4.75 -31.61
N ALA A 129 9.07 -4.45 -32.68
CA ALA A 129 9.99 -3.31 -32.72
C ALA A 129 9.27 -1.94 -32.59
N GLU A 130 8.00 -1.91 -33.01
CA GLU A 130 7.09 -0.78 -32.98
C GLU A 130 6.35 -0.60 -31.64
N SER A 131 6.46 -1.57 -30.73
CA SER A 131 5.88 -1.51 -29.39
C SER A 131 6.48 -0.37 -28.56
N GLN A 132 5.65 0.48 -27.96
CA GLN A 132 6.13 1.47 -26.98
C GLN A 132 6.58 0.82 -25.68
N CYS A 133 6.17 -0.44 -25.43
CA CYS A 133 6.61 -1.24 -24.30
C CYS A 133 7.96 -1.93 -24.53
N LYS A 134 8.60 -1.77 -25.69
CA LYS A 134 9.99 -2.24 -25.90
C LYS A 134 11.05 -1.38 -25.18
N ASP A 135 10.63 -0.38 -24.39
CA ASP A 135 11.50 0.48 -23.58
C ASP A 135 12.25 -0.33 -22.50
N PRO A 136 13.60 -0.23 -22.40
CA PRO A 136 14.38 -0.87 -21.34
C PRO A 136 14.26 -0.21 -19.95
N ALA A 137 13.65 0.98 -19.81
CA ALA A 137 13.52 1.69 -18.54
C ALA A 137 12.92 0.85 -17.37
N PRO A 138 11.93 -0.04 -17.57
CA PRO A 138 11.46 -0.95 -16.53
C PRO A 138 12.56 -1.87 -15.99
N LEU A 139 13.46 -2.39 -16.84
CA LEU A 139 14.59 -3.21 -16.40
C LEU A 139 15.57 -2.41 -15.55
N ALA A 140 15.85 -1.17 -15.94
CA ALA A 140 16.73 -0.30 -15.15
C ALA A 140 16.17 -0.05 -13.73
N ARG A 141 14.84 0.13 -13.59
CA ARG A 141 14.20 0.28 -12.28
C ARG A 141 14.28 -0.99 -11.43
N VAL A 142 14.09 -2.16 -12.04
CA VAL A 142 14.25 -3.43 -11.34
C VAL A 142 15.72 -3.63 -10.93
N ASP A 143 16.67 -3.33 -11.81
CA ASP A 143 18.11 -3.43 -11.53
C ASP A 143 18.53 -2.49 -10.39
N GLU A 144 17.99 -1.27 -10.34
CA GLU A 144 18.18 -0.35 -9.21
C GLU A 144 17.64 -0.94 -7.90
N ALA A 145 16.41 -1.48 -7.93
CA ALA A 145 15.80 -2.09 -6.74
C ALA A 145 16.55 -3.35 -6.26
N LEU A 146 17.09 -4.15 -7.18
CA LEU A 146 17.97 -5.28 -6.88
C LEU A 146 19.29 -4.81 -6.24
N ALA A 147 19.90 -3.73 -6.75
CA ALA A 147 21.10 -3.15 -6.15
C ALA A 147 20.85 -2.60 -4.74
N GLN A 148 19.69 -1.97 -4.52
CA GLN A 148 19.27 -1.53 -3.18
C GLN A 148 19.06 -2.72 -2.22
N THR A 149 18.52 -3.83 -2.73
CA THR A 149 18.38 -5.08 -1.98
C THR A 149 19.74 -5.67 -1.61
N ASP A 150 20.70 -5.68 -2.53
CA ASP A 150 22.07 -6.14 -2.27
C ASP A 150 22.76 -5.29 -1.20
N ALA A 151 22.61 -3.95 -1.28
CA ALA A 151 23.12 -3.05 -0.27
C ALA A 151 22.49 -3.29 1.11
N TYR A 152 21.19 -3.61 1.17
CA TYR A 152 20.50 -3.97 2.42
C TYR A 152 21.00 -5.30 2.99
N ILE A 153 21.17 -6.32 2.15
CA ILE A 153 21.77 -7.62 2.52
C ILE A 153 23.14 -7.44 3.17
N GLU A 154 23.97 -6.52 2.65
CA GLU A 154 25.27 -6.23 3.25
C GLU A 154 25.15 -5.55 4.62
N ARG A 155 24.25 -4.58 4.78
CA ARG A 155 24.04 -3.91 6.07
C ARG A 155 23.56 -4.86 7.17
N LEU A 156 22.63 -5.77 6.84
CA LEU A 156 22.07 -6.75 7.76
C LEU A 156 23.12 -7.61 8.48
N LYS A 157 24.26 -7.89 7.82
CA LYS A 157 25.36 -8.67 8.41
C LYS A 157 25.94 -8.03 9.67
N GLY A 158 25.88 -6.70 9.79
CA GLY A 158 26.42 -5.94 10.92
C GLY A 158 25.42 -5.60 12.01
N TYR A 159 24.11 -5.76 11.77
CA TYR A 159 23.08 -5.27 12.71
C TYR A 159 23.08 -6.01 14.04
N GLY A 160 23.42 -7.31 14.04
CA GLY A 160 23.51 -8.09 15.28
C GLY A 160 24.64 -7.68 16.22
N THR A 161 25.59 -6.84 15.79
CA THR A 161 26.75 -6.43 16.60
C THR A 161 26.71 -4.96 17.03
N ILE A 162 25.59 -4.26 16.81
CA ILE A 162 25.46 -2.85 17.17
C ILE A 162 25.34 -2.71 18.69
N ALA A 163 26.29 -1.99 19.30
CA ALA A 163 26.34 -1.77 20.74
C ALA A 163 25.68 -0.45 21.20
N ASP A 164 25.53 0.52 20.29
CA ASP A 164 24.91 1.82 20.56
C ASP A 164 23.39 1.77 20.38
N GLN A 165 22.65 2.39 21.32
CA GLN A 165 21.19 2.33 21.31
C GLN A 165 20.58 3.09 20.12
N GLY A 166 21.10 4.28 19.81
CA GLY A 166 20.61 5.09 18.71
C GLY A 166 20.83 4.41 17.36
N ALA A 167 22.02 3.83 17.16
CA ALA A 167 22.33 3.03 15.99
C ALA A 167 21.49 1.75 15.91
N ALA A 168 21.18 1.11 17.04
CA ALA A 168 20.33 -0.08 17.07
C ALA A 168 18.90 0.26 16.65
N TYR A 169 18.36 1.39 17.12
CA TYR A 169 17.07 1.90 16.67
C TYR A 169 17.05 2.17 15.17
N GLN A 170 18.09 2.82 14.63
CA GLN A 170 18.21 3.05 13.19
C GLN A 170 18.25 1.74 12.39
N ALA A 171 18.93 0.72 12.90
CA ALA A 171 18.98 -0.59 12.27
C ALA A 171 17.61 -1.29 12.28
N VAL A 172 16.87 -1.25 13.40
CA VAL A 172 15.50 -1.77 13.48
C VAL A 172 14.58 -1.07 12.48
N MET A 173 14.68 0.26 12.37
CA MET A 173 13.91 1.04 11.39
C MET A 173 14.31 0.71 9.94
N ASP A 174 15.61 0.63 9.63
CA ASP A 174 16.07 0.24 8.31
C ASP A 174 15.63 -1.18 7.94
N MET A 175 15.61 -2.12 8.90
CA MET A 175 15.10 -3.47 8.67
C MET A 175 13.63 -3.44 8.24
N SER A 176 12.79 -2.71 8.97
CA SER A 176 11.36 -2.56 8.64
C SER A 176 11.16 -1.92 7.26
N ILE A 177 11.88 -0.83 6.98
CA ILE A 177 11.73 -0.07 5.74
C ILE A 177 12.27 -0.85 4.55
N SER A 178 13.51 -1.33 4.63
CA SER A 178 14.18 -2.01 3.52
C SER A 178 13.53 -3.36 3.22
N HIS A 179 12.97 -4.05 4.22
CA HIS A 179 12.28 -5.30 3.96
C HIS A 179 11.02 -5.15 3.11
N SER A 180 10.21 -4.11 3.32
CA SER A 180 9.08 -3.83 2.42
C SER A 180 9.52 -3.59 0.98
N ARG A 181 10.64 -2.87 0.79
CA ARG A 181 11.21 -2.64 -0.55
C ARG A 181 11.65 -3.94 -1.23
N VAL A 182 12.24 -4.87 -0.48
CA VAL A 182 12.62 -6.19 -0.98
C VAL A 182 11.41 -6.96 -1.52
N LEU A 183 10.27 -6.86 -0.84
CA LEU A 183 9.03 -7.51 -1.26
C LEU A 183 8.41 -6.86 -2.51
N SER A 184 8.50 -5.53 -2.63
CA SER A 184 7.93 -4.79 -3.76
C SER A 184 8.72 -4.85 -5.07
N VAL A 185 9.94 -5.43 -5.10
CA VAL A 185 10.73 -5.52 -6.35
C VAL A 185 9.99 -6.27 -7.44
N MET A 186 9.28 -7.35 -7.08
CA MET A 186 8.50 -8.14 -8.04
C MET A 186 7.21 -7.44 -8.47
N GLU A 187 6.67 -6.52 -7.66
CA GLU A 187 5.47 -5.74 -7.98
C GLU A 187 5.74 -4.67 -9.05
N LEU A 188 6.99 -4.20 -9.19
CA LEU A 188 7.39 -3.28 -10.27
C LEU A 188 7.13 -3.89 -11.66
N GLY A 189 7.15 -5.21 -11.78
CA GLY A 189 6.86 -5.93 -13.01
C GLY A 189 5.39 -5.89 -13.45
N GLU A 190 4.45 -5.80 -12.51
CA GLU A 190 3.01 -5.70 -12.81
C GLU A 190 2.68 -4.39 -13.55
N THR A 191 3.45 -3.33 -13.27
CA THR A 191 3.33 -2.06 -14.01
C THR A 191 3.69 -2.25 -15.48
N PHE A 192 4.64 -3.14 -15.80
CA PHE A 192 5.03 -3.42 -17.17
C PHE A 192 3.99 -4.28 -17.90
N ARG A 193 3.40 -5.26 -17.22
CA ARG A 193 2.27 -6.03 -17.76
C ARG A 193 1.13 -5.13 -18.24
N THR A 194 0.83 -4.07 -17.49
CA THR A 194 -0.15 -3.04 -17.88
C THR A 194 0.25 -2.30 -19.15
N CYS A 195 1.54 -2.02 -19.36
CA CYS A 195 2.03 -1.44 -20.61
C CYS A 195 1.67 -2.36 -21.78
N VAL A 196 2.09 -3.63 -21.73
CA VAL A 196 1.89 -4.59 -22.83
C VAL A 196 0.41 -4.73 -23.19
N LEU A 197 -0.46 -4.79 -22.19
CA LEU A 197 -1.92 -4.86 -22.40
C LEU A 197 -2.52 -3.59 -23.03
N THR A 198 -1.85 -2.44 -22.90
CA THR A 198 -2.31 -1.14 -23.40
C THR A 198 -1.54 -0.62 -24.61
N ASP A 199 -0.54 -1.37 -25.07
CA ASP A 199 0.36 -1.02 -26.18
C ASP A 199 -0.39 -0.73 -27.50
N ASP A 200 -1.57 -1.34 -27.70
CA ASP A 200 -2.43 -1.16 -28.87
C ASP A 200 -3.65 -0.25 -28.67
N VAL A 201 -3.79 0.41 -27.52
CA VAL A 201 -4.96 1.28 -27.25
C VAL A 201 -5.20 2.33 -28.36
N PRO A 202 -4.19 2.91 -29.03
CA PRO A 202 -4.41 3.79 -30.18
C PRO A 202 -5.12 3.09 -31.36
N ALA A 203 -4.80 1.83 -31.66
CA ALA A 203 -5.46 1.04 -32.71
C ALA A 203 -6.84 0.53 -32.26
N MET A 204 -7.01 0.25 -30.98
CA MET A 204 -8.29 -0.15 -30.39
C MET A 204 -9.29 1.00 -30.32
N SER A 205 -8.87 2.24 -30.07
CA SER A 205 -9.78 3.40 -30.01
C SER A 205 -10.63 3.61 -31.28
N GLN A 206 -10.17 3.09 -32.43
CA GLN A 206 -10.90 3.09 -33.69
C GLN A 206 -11.85 1.89 -33.86
N GLY A 207 -11.75 0.86 -33.01
CA GLY A 207 -12.58 -0.36 -33.01
C GLY A 207 -13.38 -0.60 -31.71
N LEU A 208 -13.31 0.29 -30.73
CA LEU A 208 -13.98 0.17 -29.41
C LEU A 208 -15.51 0.42 -29.43
N SER A 209 -16.16 0.42 -30.59
CA SER A 209 -17.63 0.34 -30.66
C SER A 209 -18.07 -1.13 -30.68
N GLY A 210 -18.86 -1.57 -29.69
CA GLY A 210 -19.49 -2.90 -29.67
C GLY A 210 -18.79 -3.92 -28.75
N ASP A 211 -19.18 -5.20 -28.88
CA ASP A 211 -18.85 -6.31 -27.96
C ASP A 211 -17.34 -6.55 -27.77
N ASN A 212 -16.52 -6.20 -28.77
CA ASN A 212 -15.06 -6.31 -28.70
C ASN A 212 -14.45 -5.30 -27.71
N GLY A 213 -15.08 -4.13 -27.51
CA GLY A 213 -14.63 -3.15 -26.53
C GLY A 213 -14.87 -3.59 -25.09
N ASP A 214 -15.97 -4.31 -24.85
CA ASP A 214 -16.30 -4.86 -23.53
C ASP A 214 -15.37 -6.02 -23.14
N MET A 215 -14.96 -6.85 -24.10
CA MET A 215 -13.99 -7.92 -23.86
C MET A 215 -12.61 -7.36 -23.48
N ILE A 216 -12.15 -6.31 -24.15
CA ILE A 216 -10.84 -5.71 -23.85
C ILE A 216 -10.89 -4.90 -22.54
N ALA A 217 -12.00 -4.23 -22.25
CA ALA A 217 -12.22 -3.61 -20.95
C ALA A 217 -12.17 -4.66 -19.83
N LYS A 218 -12.78 -5.84 -20.03
CA LYS A 218 -12.70 -6.96 -19.08
C LYS A 218 -11.29 -7.52 -18.93
N ALA A 219 -10.52 -7.67 -20.01
CA ALA A 219 -9.13 -8.13 -19.94
C ALA A 219 -8.22 -7.12 -19.21
N LEU A 220 -8.41 -5.83 -19.46
CA LEU A 220 -7.71 -4.76 -18.75
C LEU A 220 -8.12 -4.69 -17.27
N ILE A 221 -9.40 -4.95 -16.97
CA ILE A 221 -9.92 -5.05 -15.60
C ILE A 221 -9.30 -6.25 -14.87
N ALA A 222 -9.32 -7.45 -15.46
CA ALA A 222 -8.71 -8.64 -14.88
C ALA A 222 -7.21 -8.44 -14.64
N ALA A 223 -6.56 -7.72 -15.54
CA ALA A 223 -5.16 -7.40 -15.41
C ALA A 223 -4.85 -6.38 -14.30
N LEU A 224 -5.66 -5.34 -14.16
CA LEU A 224 -5.50 -4.30 -13.13
C LEU A 224 -6.02 -4.74 -11.75
N ALA A 225 -6.95 -5.69 -11.71
CA ALA A 225 -7.49 -6.27 -10.49
C ALA A 225 -6.54 -7.29 -9.85
N GLY A 226 -5.40 -7.60 -10.49
CA GLY A 226 -4.39 -8.52 -9.98
C GLY A 226 -5.04 -9.81 -9.50
N GLU A 227 -5.67 -10.55 -10.42
CA GLU A 227 -6.45 -11.77 -10.17
C GLU A 227 -6.13 -12.42 -8.81
N ASN A 228 -7.09 -12.30 -7.89
CA ASN A 228 -7.27 -13.21 -6.77
C ASN A 228 -7.44 -14.63 -7.34
N MET A 229 -6.33 -15.26 -7.73
CA MET A 229 -6.29 -16.64 -8.18
C MET A 229 -5.88 -17.54 -7.02
N ASP A 230 -6.89 -18.26 -6.54
CA ASP A 230 -6.85 -19.51 -5.78
C ASP A 230 -5.85 -19.63 -4.63
N ALA A 231 -6.35 -19.25 -3.45
CA ALA A 231 -5.92 -19.85 -2.19
C ALA A 231 -6.81 -21.03 -1.75
N SER A 232 -7.71 -21.56 -2.61
CA SER A 232 -8.69 -22.59 -2.19
C SER A 232 -8.72 -23.91 -2.98
N GLU A 233 -7.76 -24.19 -3.87
CA GLU A 233 -7.68 -25.52 -4.53
C GLU A 233 -6.26 -26.08 -4.49
N ASP A 234 -5.83 -26.59 -3.32
CA ASP A 234 -5.10 -27.87 -3.19
C ASP A 234 -4.84 -28.20 -1.71
N GLN A 235 -5.89 -28.64 -1.01
CA GLN A 235 -5.76 -29.44 0.21
C GLN A 235 -6.46 -30.77 -0.03
N THR A 236 -5.94 -31.56 -0.97
CA THR A 236 -6.27 -32.98 -1.04
C THR A 236 -5.02 -33.76 -1.40
N GLU A 237 -4.77 -34.81 -0.62
CA GLU A 237 -3.73 -35.84 -0.79
C GLU A 237 -2.30 -35.50 -0.35
N LEU A 238 -2.08 -35.63 0.97
CA LEU A 238 -0.91 -36.33 1.52
C LEU A 238 -1.27 -36.89 2.90
N THR A 239 -2.16 -37.89 2.93
CA THR A 239 -2.21 -38.85 4.04
C THR A 239 -1.01 -39.79 3.88
N GLY A 240 0.11 -39.42 4.49
CA GLY A 240 1.24 -40.30 4.71
C GLY A 240 1.58 -40.28 6.19
N ASP A 241 1.37 -41.43 6.85
CA ASP A 241 1.67 -41.71 8.26
C ASP A 241 2.89 -40.95 8.79
N TYR A 242 2.65 -40.10 9.80
CA TYR A 242 3.72 -39.58 10.65
C TYR A 242 3.38 -39.93 12.11
N ASP A 243 4.08 -40.93 12.63
CA ASP A 243 4.02 -41.42 14.00
C ASP A 243 4.85 -40.50 14.92
N PRO A 244 4.26 -39.79 15.89
CA PRO A 244 4.98 -38.85 16.76
C PRO A 244 5.65 -39.54 17.97
N ALA A 245 6.00 -40.83 17.86
CA ALA A 245 6.64 -41.58 18.94
C ALA A 245 8.08 -42.04 18.62
N ARG A 246 8.98 -41.11 18.24
CA ARG A 246 10.45 -41.33 18.34
C ARG A 246 11.29 -40.11 17.99
N SER A 247 11.53 -39.23 18.97
CA SER A 247 12.79 -38.48 19.09
C SER A 247 12.75 -37.59 20.32
N MET A 248 13.01 -38.18 21.49
CA MET A 248 13.73 -37.53 22.58
C MET A 248 14.34 -38.64 23.44
N GLU A 249 15.52 -39.11 23.04
CA GLU A 249 16.43 -39.82 23.94
C GLU A 249 17.77 -39.08 23.95
N GLY A 250 18.22 -38.76 25.15
CA GLY A 250 19.64 -38.61 25.49
C GLY A 250 20.18 -37.18 25.50
N SER A 251 20.09 -36.51 26.64
CA SER A 251 21.26 -36.42 27.54
C SER A 251 20.90 -35.68 28.82
N ASP A 252 20.91 -36.42 29.93
CA ASP A 252 20.89 -35.95 31.30
C ASP A 252 22.09 -35.03 31.62
N THR A 253 21.91 -34.03 32.50
CA THR A 253 22.30 -34.15 33.92
C THR A 253 22.03 -32.88 34.74
N MET A 254 21.19 -33.05 35.77
CA MET A 254 21.39 -32.68 37.18
C MET A 254 21.70 -31.20 37.54
N LEU A 255 20.76 -30.55 38.21
CA LEU A 255 20.87 -30.25 39.65
C LEU A 255 19.52 -29.78 40.21
N SER A 256 19.01 -30.53 41.18
CA SER A 256 17.87 -30.16 42.01
C SER A 256 18.38 -29.49 43.28
N GLU A 257 17.76 -28.40 43.71
CA GLU A 257 17.60 -28.14 45.14
C GLU A 257 16.18 -27.62 45.42
N ASN A 258 15.58 -28.25 46.42
CA ASN A 258 14.31 -27.95 47.05
C ASN A 258 14.25 -26.52 47.58
N LEU A 259 13.04 -25.94 47.64
CA LEU A 259 12.49 -25.43 48.89
C LEU A 259 10.97 -25.22 48.76
N SER A 260 10.27 -26.02 49.56
CA SER A 260 8.87 -25.96 49.93
C SER A 260 8.56 -24.70 50.75
N GLY A 261 7.31 -24.21 50.64
CA GLY A 261 6.80 -23.14 51.49
C GLY A 261 5.30 -22.94 51.30
N MET A 262 4.52 -23.66 52.11
CA MET A 262 3.06 -23.57 52.24
C MET A 262 2.61 -22.18 52.73
N GLY A 263 1.37 -21.82 52.39
CA GLY A 263 0.68 -20.66 52.94
C GLY A 263 -0.79 -20.61 52.50
N GLU A 264 -1.61 -21.46 53.10
CA GLU A 264 -3.07 -21.37 53.11
C GLU A 264 -3.53 -20.11 53.84
N SER A 265 -4.61 -19.47 53.39
CA SER A 265 -5.60 -18.85 54.27
C SER A 265 -6.94 -18.71 53.54
N GLU A 266 -7.89 -19.51 53.99
CA GLU A 266 -9.33 -19.36 53.74
C GLU A 266 -9.96 -18.33 54.71
N GLY A 267 -11.20 -17.94 54.40
CA GLY A 267 -12.18 -17.34 55.33
C GLY A 267 -12.34 -15.82 55.16
N GLU A 268 -13.53 -15.23 55.11
CA GLU A 268 -14.89 -15.76 55.25
C GLU A 268 -15.88 -14.64 54.84
N ALA A 269 -17.12 -15.05 54.61
CA ALA A 269 -18.22 -14.27 54.05
C ALA A 269 -18.86 -13.23 55.00
N ALA A 270 -19.52 -12.22 54.44
CA ALA A 270 -20.77 -11.68 54.98
C ALA A 270 -21.61 -11.00 53.89
N SER A 271 -22.85 -11.48 53.76
CA SER A 271 -23.93 -10.97 52.90
C SER A 271 -24.53 -9.64 53.41
N ALA A 272 -25.08 -8.82 52.51
CA ALA A 272 -26.50 -8.40 52.51
C ALA A 272 -26.79 -7.17 51.61
N GLN A 273 -27.91 -7.28 50.88
CA GLN A 273 -28.84 -6.23 50.45
C GLN A 273 -28.38 -5.22 49.37
N MET A 274 -28.87 -5.30 48.13
CA MET A 274 -30.21 -4.90 47.67
C MET A 274 -30.40 -3.37 47.65
N HIS A 275 -29.99 -2.72 46.56
CA HIS A 275 -30.77 -1.63 45.95
C HIS A 275 -30.57 -1.59 44.43
N SER A 276 -31.68 -1.86 43.76
CA SER A 276 -31.91 -1.63 42.33
C SER A 276 -31.97 -0.14 42.08
N ILE A 277 -31.00 0.40 41.34
CA ILE A 277 -31.19 1.63 40.57
C ILE A 277 -30.81 1.33 39.13
N ARG A 278 -31.86 1.00 38.40
CA ARG A 278 -31.99 1.00 36.96
C ARG A 278 -31.62 2.39 36.43
N GLY A 279 -30.39 2.53 35.94
CA GLY A 279 -29.98 3.60 35.04
C GLY A 279 -29.77 2.98 33.67
N ASP A 280 -30.82 3.00 32.85
CA ASP A 280 -30.74 2.70 31.42
C ASP A 280 -29.83 3.73 30.75
N SER A 281 -28.52 3.46 30.74
CA SER A 281 -27.61 4.03 29.76
C SER A 281 -27.79 3.22 28.49
N GLN A 282 -28.80 3.59 27.70
CA GLN A 282 -28.85 3.21 26.29
C GLN A 282 -27.57 3.73 25.64
N HIS A 283 -26.56 2.88 25.57
CA HIS A 283 -25.56 3.00 24.53
C HIS A 283 -26.33 2.77 23.23
N ASP A 284 -26.60 3.86 22.51
CA ASP A 284 -26.96 3.83 21.09
C ASP A 284 -25.81 3.12 20.34
N GLU A 285 -25.86 1.80 20.36
CA GLU A 285 -25.03 0.94 19.53
C GLU A 285 -25.45 1.24 18.09
N ALA A 286 -24.65 2.06 17.40
CA ALA A 286 -24.92 2.47 16.04
C ALA A 286 -25.12 1.23 15.18
N GLN A 287 -26.38 0.97 14.80
CA GLN A 287 -26.72 -0.18 13.98
C GLN A 287 -25.88 -0.14 12.70
N PRO A 288 -25.20 -1.23 12.32
CA PRO A 288 -24.43 -1.27 11.09
C PRO A 288 -25.36 -0.92 9.92
N LEU A 289 -24.97 0.08 9.13
CA LEU A 289 -25.71 0.46 7.93
C LEU A 289 -25.91 -0.78 7.09
N ALA A 290 -27.18 -1.17 6.90
CA ALA A 290 -27.51 -2.36 6.13
C ALA A 290 -26.91 -2.22 4.72
N SER A 291 -26.14 -3.24 4.32
CA SER A 291 -25.59 -3.33 2.97
C SER A 291 -26.71 -3.22 1.94
N MET A 292 -26.51 -2.39 0.91
CA MET A 292 -27.49 -2.17 -0.15
C MET A 292 -26.86 -2.21 -1.53
N PRO A 293 -27.62 -2.55 -2.59
CA PRO A 293 -27.09 -2.56 -3.94
C PRO A 293 -26.68 -1.16 -4.39
N ILE A 294 -25.45 -1.01 -4.90
CA ILE A 294 -24.91 0.27 -5.39
C ILE A 294 -25.78 0.86 -6.52
N SER A 295 -26.42 0.00 -7.31
CA SER A 295 -27.32 0.39 -8.40
C SER A 295 -28.59 1.13 -7.91
N THR A 296 -28.99 0.92 -6.65
CA THR A 296 -30.18 1.53 -6.07
C THR A 296 -29.89 2.87 -5.38
N LEU A 297 -28.62 3.21 -5.16
CA LEU A 297 -28.21 4.45 -4.54
C LEU A 297 -28.49 5.67 -5.43
N GLN A 298 -29.09 6.69 -4.82
CA GLN A 298 -29.16 8.04 -5.38
C GLN A 298 -28.05 8.89 -4.76
N PHE A 299 -27.10 9.29 -5.59
CA PHE A 299 -25.95 10.09 -5.16
C PHE A 299 -26.30 11.57 -5.22
N ALA A 300 -26.06 12.28 -4.12
CA ALA A 300 -26.20 13.73 -4.07
C ALA A 300 -25.13 14.42 -4.93
N ASP A 301 -23.92 13.87 -4.97
CA ASP A 301 -22.84 14.32 -5.85
C ASP A 301 -22.75 13.44 -7.11
N PRO A 302 -23.11 13.96 -8.30
CA PRO A 302 -23.16 13.14 -9.51
C PRO A 302 -21.76 12.68 -9.95
N VAL A 303 -20.70 13.46 -9.71
CA VAL A 303 -19.34 13.10 -10.12
C VAL A 303 -18.81 11.95 -9.27
N ILE A 304 -19.04 12.00 -7.96
CA ILE A 304 -18.71 10.90 -7.06
C ILE A 304 -19.57 9.67 -7.35
N GLY A 305 -20.88 9.84 -7.57
CA GLY A 305 -21.77 8.73 -7.93
C GLY A 305 -21.37 8.02 -9.22
N GLU A 306 -21.00 8.76 -10.26
CA GLU A 306 -20.46 8.18 -11.50
C GLU A 306 -19.15 7.44 -11.25
N CYS A 307 -18.24 8.02 -10.47
CA CYS A 307 -16.99 7.38 -10.12
C CYS A 307 -17.20 6.06 -9.37
N ILE A 308 -18.10 6.04 -8.38
CA ILE A 308 -18.44 4.86 -7.59
C ILE A 308 -19.04 3.78 -8.49
N LYS A 309 -19.99 4.11 -9.36
CA LYS A 309 -20.58 3.13 -10.29
C LYS A 309 -19.53 2.56 -11.24
N ALA A 310 -18.60 3.39 -11.71
CA ALA A 310 -17.48 2.94 -12.55
C ALA A 310 -16.51 2.04 -11.78
N ALA A 311 -16.18 2.37 -10.54
CA ALA A 311 -15.34 1.57 -9.66
C ALA A 311 -16.03 0.22 -9.32
N ALA A 312 -17.31 0.24 -9.00
CA ALA A 312 -18.10 -0.96 -8.73
C ALA A 312 -18.09 -1.92 -9.92
N LYS A 313 -18.36 -1.39 -11.13
CA LYS A 313 -18.27 -2.15 -12.38
C LYS A 313 -16.85 -2.69 -12.61
N ARG A 314 -15.81 -1.89 -12.31
CA ARG A 314 -14.40 -2.27 -12.47
C ARG A 314 -14.01 -3.40 -11.52
N PHE A 315 -14.49 -3.38 -10.29
CA PHE A 315 -14.12 -4.39 -9.28
C PHE A 315 -15.09 -5.57 -9.20
N GLY A 316 -16.18 -5.54 -9.98
CA GLY A 316 -17.20 -6.60 -9.95
C GLY A 316 -18.03 -6.61 -8.66
N VAL A 317 -18.05 -5.50 -7.91
CA VAL A 317 -18.80 -5.37 -6.66
C VAL A 317 -20.20 -4.82 -6.92
N SER A 318 -21.17 -5.32 -6.17
CA SER A 318 -22.59 -4.98 -6.34
C SER A 318 -23.19 -4.27 -5.13
N PHE A 319 -22.56 -4.42 -3.97
CA PHE A 319 -23.06 -3.92 -2.69
C PHE A 319 -22.13 -2.89 -2.04
N THR A 320 -22.70 -1.99 -1.24
CA THR A 320 -21.95 -0.87 -0.64
C THR A 320 -20.87 -1.30 0.35
N ASN A 321 -21.05 -2.45 1.00
CA ASN A 321 -20.06 -3.02 1.94
C ASN A 321 -18.96 -3.84 1.24
N GLU A 322 -18.90 -3.87 -0.09
CA GLU A 322 -17.87 -4.62 -0.83
C GLU A 322 -16.79 -3.69 -1.40
N LEU A 323 -17.04 -2.38 -1.45
CA LEU A 323 -16.13 -1.41 -2.06
C LEU A 323 -15.10 -0.90 -1.05
N GLU A 324 -13.91 -1.48 -1.07
CA GLU A 324 -12.82 -1.13 -0.14
C GLU A 324 -11.91 0.02 -0.64
N LEU A 325 -11.85 0.22 -1.95
CA LEU A 325 -10.98 1.20 -2.61
C LEU A 325 -11.78 2.03 -3.62
N LEU A 326 -11.65 3.35 -3.52
CA LEU A 326 -12.23 4.29 -4.49
C LEU A 326 -11.17 5.25 -5.02
N SER A 327 -11.06 5.36 -6.34
CA SER A 327 -10.15 6.29 -7.00
C SER A 327 -10.89 7.12 -8.06
N CYS A 328 -10.99 8.43 -7.83
CA CYS A 328 -11.81 9.33 -8.63
C CYS A 328 -10.99 10.47 -9.26
N PRO A 329 -10.88 10.52 -10.61
CA PRO A 329 -10.43 11.70 -11.31
C PRO A 329 -11.58 12.72 -11.38
N LEU A 330 -11.44 13.83 -10.66
CA LEU A 330 -12.47 14.86 -10.51
C LEU A 330 -12.55 15.82 -11.72
N LYS A 331 -11.51 15.87 -12.56
CA LYS A 331 -11.49 16.66 -13.82
C LYS A 331 -11.83 18.15 -13.62
N GLY A 332 -11.41 18.72 -12.51
CA GLY A 332 -11.64 20.11 -12.11
C GLY A 332 -12.97 20.35 -11.37
N ALA A 333 -13.79 19.31 -11.17
CA ALA A 333 -15.06 19.43 -10.47
C ALA A 333 -14.89 19.78 -8.98
N SER A 334 -15.92 20.42 -8.43
CA SER A 334 -16.07 20.66 -7.00
C SER A 334 -17.08 19.68 -6.44
N VAL A 335 -16.64 18.77 -5.58
CA VAL A 335 -17.42 17.60 -5.14
C VAL A 335 -17.76 17.62 -3.66
N SER A 336 -18.89 17.02 -3.27
CA SER A 336 -19.18 16.61 -1.90
C SER A 336 -18.86 15.13 -1.74
N LEU A 337 -18.37 14.75 -0.56
CA LEU A 337 -18.06 13.36 -0.22
C LEU A 337 -19.09 12.75 0.74
N ASP A 338 -20.22 13.43 0.96
CA ASP A 338 -21.24 13.00 1.92
C ASP A 338 -21.84 11.62 1.58
N ASP A 339 -21.91 11.28 0.29
CA ASP A 339 -22.41 9.98 -0.17
C ASP A 339 -21.48 8.80 0.18
N LEU A 340 -20.23 9.07 0.61
CA LEU A 340 -19.30 8.00 0.99
C LEU A 340 -19.72 7.29 2.27
N GLN A 341 -20.57 7.91 3.10
CA GLN A 341 -21.07 7.31 4.35
C GLN A 341 -21.75 5.95 4.17
N TYR A 342 -22.26 5.65 2.96
CA TYR A 342 -22.92 4.38 2.67
C TYR A 342 -21.96 3.20 2.54
N PHE A 343 -20.65 3.45 2.38
CA PHE A 343 -19.63 2.46 2.08
C PHE A 343 -18.85 2.09 3.33
N SER A 344 -19.42 1.19 4.15
CA SER A 344 -18.89 0.84 5.47
C SER A 344 -17.50 0.21 5.44
N GLU A 345 -17.09 -0.41 4.32
CA GLU A 345 -15.78 -1.07 4.17
C GLU A 345 -14.77 -0.22 3.37
N LEU A 346 -15.12 1.01 2.98
CA LEU A 346 -14.22 1.87 2.21
C LEU A 346 -12.99 2.27 3.03
N GLY A 347 -11.89 1.55 2.84
CA GLY A 347 -10.63 1.74 3.55
C GLY A 347 -9.73 2.81 2.93
N THR A 348 -9.77 2.99 1.62
CA THR A 348 -8.89 3.90 0.88
C THR A 348 -9.65 4.76 -0.12
N LEU A 349 -9.40 6.07 -0.08
CA LEU A 349 -9.93 7.05 -1.03
C LEU A 349 -8.80 7.81 -1.73
N SER A 350 -8.82 7.81 -3.06
CA SER A 350 -7.90 8.59 -3.89
C SER A 350 -8.68 9.58 -4.76
N LEU A 351 -8.33 10.86 -4.70
CA LEU A 351 -8.98 11.93 -5.46
C LEU A 351 -7.94 12.75 -6.21
N GLU A 352 -8.19 13.00 -7.50
CA GLU A 352 -7.26 13.74 -8.34
C GLU A 352 -7.93 14.91 -9.07
N ASN A 353 -7.23 16.05 -9.11
CA ASN A 353 -7.54 17.21 -9.97
C ASN A 353 -8.96 17.75 -9.74
N GLY A 354 -9.21 18.40 -8.62
CA GLY A 354 -10.55 18.93 -8.29
C GLY A 354 -10.58 19.74 -7.00
N SER A 355 -11.78 19.96 -6.47
CA SER A 355 -11.98 20.63 -5.17
C SER A 355 -12.95 19.82 -4.31
N ILE A 356 -12.67 19.71 -3.01
CA ILE A 356 -13.55 19.06 -2.03
C ILE A 356 -14.29 20.16 -1.26
N ARG A 357 -15.62 20.15 -1.35
CA ARG A 357 -16.50 21.00 -0.55
C ARG A 357 -16.52 20.52 0.90
N GLN A 358 -16.98 21.38 1.81
CA GLN A 358 -17.12 21.01 3.21
C GLN A 358 -17.91 19.70 3.37
N ILE A 359 -17.30 18.75 4.08
CA ILE A 359 -17.87 17.46 4.42
C ILE A 359 -18.87 17.70 5.55
N ARG A 360 -20.15 17.39 5.30
CA ARG A 360 -21.24 17.59 6.27
C ARG A 360 -21.49 16.35 7.09
N THR A 361 -21.42 15.20 6.44
CA THR A 361 -21.57 13.90 7.09
C THR A 361 -20.20 13.30 7.36
N GLY A 362 -20.04 12.59 8.48
CA GLY A 362 -18.77 11.96 8.80
C GLY A 362 -18.34 10.98 7.71
N MET A 363 -17.03 10.88 7.49
CA MET A 363 -16.47 9.81 6.65
C MET A 363 -16.75 8.43 7.27
N PRO A 364 -16.80 7.37 6.44
CA PRO A 364 -16.81 6.00 6.95
C PRO A 364 -15.70 5.78 7.98
N GLN A 365 -16.01 5.09 9.09
CA GLN A 365 -15.02 4.79 10.13
C GLN A 365 -13.90 3.86 9.64
N SER A 366 -14.19 3.07 8.61
CA SER A 366 -13.22 2.23 7.92
C SER A 366 -12.21 3.01 7.09
N LEU A 367 -12.50 4.27 6.73
CA LEU A 367 -11.60 5.06 5.88
C LEU A 367 -10.32 5.41 6.64
N GLN A 368 -9.26 4.65 6.38
CA GLN A 368 -7.96 4.81 7.03
C GLN A 368 -6.99 5.64 6.20
N SER A 369 -7.12 5.62 4.86
CA SER A 369 -6.16 6.23 3.94
C SER A 369 -6.81 7.19 2.95
N LEU A 370 -6.22 8.39 2.83
CA LEU A 370 -6.66 9.44 1.90
C LEU A 370 -5.50 9.92 1.03
N LEU A 371 -5.63 9.76 -0.28
CA LEU A 371 -4.64 10.18 -1.27
C LEU A 371 -5.23 11.33 -2.09
N LEU A 372 -4.64 12.51 -2.00
CA LEU A 372 -5.09 13.71 -2.72
C LEU A 372 -3.98 14.25 -3.62
N ASN A 373 -4.25 14.40 -4.91
CA ASN A 373 -3.32 14.96 -5.88
C ASN A 373 -3.95 16.10 -6.67
N LYS A 374 -3.35 17.29 -6.65
CA LYS A 374 -3.90 18.51 -7.30
C LYS A 374 -5.33 18.83 -6.85
N VAL A 375 -5.59 18.70 -5.55
CA VAL A 375 -6.91 18.95 -4.95
C VAL A 375 -6.90 20.24 -4.14
N LYS A 376 -7.99 21.00 -4.21
CA LYS A 376 -8.26 22.10 -3.28
C LYS A 376 -9.14 21.61 -2.14
N LEU A 377 -8.69 21.83 -0.92
CA LEU A 377 -9.39 21.48 0.30
C LEU A 377 -9.73 22.74 1.09
N GLN A 378 -10.96 22.82 1.60
CA GLN A 378 -11.34 23.94 2.47
C GLN A 378 -10.69 23.80 3.85
N SER A 379 -10.79 22.63 4.47
CA SER A 379 -10.29 22.35 5.83
C SER A 379 -10.12 20.83 6.01
N PHE A 380 -9.30 20.41 6.97
CA PHE A 380 -9.19 18.99 7.39
C PHE A 380 -10.39 18.50 8.23
N SER A 381 -11.34 19.38 8.53
CA SER A 381 -12.58 19.05 9.23
C SER A 381 -13.35 17.96 8.49
N GLY A 382 -13.72 16.89 9.21
CA GLY A 382 -14.45 15.74 8.67
C GLY A 382 -13.59 14.50 8.36
N PHE A 383 -12.26 14.61 8.43
CA PHE A 383 -11.33 13.49 8.19
C PHE A 383 -10.73 12.89 9.47
N THR A 384 -11.38 13.04 10.63
CA THR A 384 -10.82 12.59 11.92
C THR A 384 -10.64 11.06 12.03
N ALA A 385 -11.39 10.29 11.23
CA ALA A 385 -11.24 8.84 11.13
C ALA A 385 -9.98 8.41 10.36
N VAL A 386 -9.49 9.26 9.44
CA VAL A 386 -8.37 8.95 8.55
C VAL A 386 -7.06 9.01 9.33
N LYS A 387 -6.22 8.00 9.14
CA LYS A 387 -4.91 7.86 9.81
C LYS A 387 -3.74 8.12 8.90
N MET A 388 -3.90 7.95 7.60
CA MET A 388 -2.86 8.17 6.61
C MET A 388 -3.33 9.16 5.55
N PHE A 389 -2.54 10.22 5.36
CA PHE A 389 -2.76 11.20 4.31
C PHE A 389 -1.56 11.23 3.38
N GLN A 390 -1.80 11.16 2.07
CA GLN A 390 -0.80 11.44 1.05
C GLN A 390 -1.28 12.62 0.21
N LEU A 391 -0.68 13.79 0.41
CA LEU A 391 -1.11 15.05 -0.17
C LEU A 391 -0.03 15.56 -1.13
N SER A 392 -0.32 15.58 -2.42
CA SER A 392 0.57 16.11 -3.46
C SER A 392 -0.08 17.28 -4.19
N ARG A 393 0.59 18.45 -4.21
CA ARG A 393 0.06 19.67 -4.85
C ARG A 393 -1.34 20.03 -4.36
N VAL A 394 -1.57 19.88 -3.06
CA VAL A 394 -2.84 20.20 -2.41
C VAL A 394 -2.80 21.63 -1.88
N SER A 395 -3.88 22.37 -2.11
CA SER A 395 -4.08 23.70 -1.53
C SER A 395 -5.14 23.60 -0.43
N VAL A 396 -4.77 23.96 0.80
CA VAL A 396 -5.68 23.95 1.96
C VAL A 396 -5.95 25.39 2.37
N ALA A 397 -7.21 25.79 2.43
CA ALA A 397 -7.58 27.15 2.79
C ALA A 397 -7.45 27.40 4.32
N ASP A 398 -7.86 26.43 5.12
CA ASP A 398 -7.79 26.47 6.59
C ASP A 398 -6.97 25.29 7.13
N TRP A 399 -5.74 25.59 7.55
CA TRP A 399 -4.83 24.62 8.15
C TRP A 399 -5.10 24.36 9.63
N SER A 400 -5.90 25.19 10.32
CA SER A 400 -6.08 25.09 11.78
C SER A 400 -6.70 23.75 12.21
N ALA A 401 -7.53 23.17 11.35
CA ALA A 401 -8.16 21.87 11.59
C ALA A 401 -7.17 20.68 11.55
N ILE A 402 -5.91 20.87 11.17
CA ILE A 402 -4.91 19.78 11.16
C ILE A 402 -4.73 19.17 12.55
N ALA A 403 -4.87 19.96 13.61
CA ALA A 403 -4.79 19.50 15.00
C ALA A 403 -5.87 18.46 15.37
N SER A 404 -6.98 18.42 14.62
CA SER A 404 -8.05 17.45 14.82
C SER A 404 -7.68 16.04 14.35
N LEU A 405 -6.64 15.91 13.52
CA LEU A 405 -6.17 14.64 12.94
C LEU A 405 -5.29 13.86 13.93
N LYS A 406 -5.81 13.59 15.13
CA LYS A 406 -5.06 12.92 16.18
C LYS A 406 -4.51 11.56 15.72
N ASN A 407 -3.23 11.34 16.01
CA ASN A 407 -2.46 10.15 15.61
C ASN A 407 -2.43 9.90 14.08
N ALA A 408 -2.63 10.94 13.26
CA ALA A 408 -2.52 10.81 11.81
C ALA A 408 -1.08 11.03 11.33
N THR A 409 -0.71 10.29 10.29
CA THR A 409 0.52 10.48 9.53
C THR A 409 0.18 11.15 8.20
N LEU A 410 0.87 12.25 7.88
CA LEU A 410 0.71 12.99 6.65
C LEU A 410 2.01 12.96 5.83
N GLN A 411 1.91 12.66 4.55
CA GLN A 411 2.98 12.85 3.57
C GLN A 411 2.61 14.03 2.69
N LEU A 412 3.41 15.09 2.75
CA LEU A 412 3.12 16.38 2.16
C LEU A 412 4.16 16.69 1.08
N GLU A 413 3.72 16.77 -0.16
CA GLU A 413 4.58 17.07 -1.31
C GLU A 413 4.05 18.28 -2.07
N HIS A 414 4.91 19.28 -2.28
CA HIS A 414 4.58 20.48 -3.06
C HIS A 414 3.35 21.23 -2.53
N ILE A 415 3.27 21.41 -1.22
CA ILE A 415 2.19 22.13 -0.53
C ILE A 415 2.52 23.60 -0.26
N ASP A 416 1.55 24.36 0.25
CA ASP A 416 1.81 25.70 0.80
C ASP A 416 2.50 25.63 2.17
N CYS A 417 3.80 25.90 2.17
CA CYS A 417 4.63 25.84 3.37
C CYS A 417 4.31 26.94 4.40
N ALA A 418 3.72 28.08 4.00
CA ALA A 418 3.39 29.14 4.94
C ALA A 418 2.24 28.71 5.87
N GLY A 419 1.21 28.08 5.29
CA GLY A 419 0.10 27.50 6.04
C GLY A 419 0.57 26.43 7.02
N LEU A 420 1.38 25.46 6.57
CA LEU A 420 1.92 24.42 7.43
C LEU A 420 2.79 24.99 8.56
N LYS A 421 3.69 25.95 8.26
CA LYS A 421 4.59 26.53 9.26
C LYS A 421 3.84 27.13 10.45
N SER A 422 2.74 27.83 10.20
CA SER A 422 1.92 28.41 11.28
C SER A 422 1.42 27.35 12.27
N GLN A 423 1.14 26.14 11.80
CA GLN A 423 0.66 25.03 12.63
C GLN A 423 1.80 24.33 13.36
N VAL A 424 3.00 24.27 12.76
CA VAL A 424 4.21 23.80 13.44
C VAL A 424 4.55 24.72 14.61
N ASP A 425 4.58 26.03 14.37
CA ASP A 425 4.91 27.02 15.40
C ASP A 425 3.88 27.02 16.55
N ALA A 426 2.61 26.66 16.25
CA ALA A 426 1.55 26.48 17.24
C ALA A 426 1.57 25.12 17.97
N GLY A 427 2.45 24.19 17.58
CA GLY A 427 2.48 22.83 18.14
C GLY A 427 1.28 21.96 17.74
N ALA A 428 0.56 22.33 16.67
CA ALA A 428 -0.61 21.60 16.17
C ALA A 428 -0.23 20.37 15.31
N VAL A 429 0.99 20.34 14.79
CA VAL A 429 1.56 19.26 13.97
C VAL A 429 3.07 19.21 14.20
N VAL A 430 3.65 18.02 14.23
CA VAL A 430 5.11 17.84 14.23
C VAL A 430 5.56 17.44 12.84
N VAL A 431 6.65 18.03 12.36
CA VAL A 431 7.10 17.86 10.96
C VAL A 431 8.49 17.27 10.90
N ILE A 432 8.63 16.24 10.07
CA ILE A 432 9.91 15.70 9.62
C ILE A 432 10.20 16.28 8.24
N THR A 433 11.22 17.13 8.16
CA THR A 433 11.69 17.72 6.91
C THR A 433 12.94 17.00 6.40
N LYS A 434 13.21 17.16 5.10
CA LYS A 434 14.48 16.70 4.52
C LYS A 434 15.65 17.40 5.22
N GLY A 435 16.64 16.61 5.63
CA GLY A 435 17.87 17.11 6.27
C GLY A 435 17.92 16.95 7.79
N LEU A 436 16.84 16.51 8.44
CA LEU A 436 16.91 16.10 9.85
C LEU A 436 17.85 14.92 10.02
N THR A 437 18.65 14.94 11.09
CA THR A 437 19.46 13.78 11.47
C THR A 437 18.53 12.64 11.89
N PRO A 438 18.93 11.37 11.71
CA PRO A 438 18.10 10.24 12.12
C PRO A 438 17.70 10.28 13.62
N ALA A 439 18.56 10.82 14.49
CA ALA A 439 18.24 10.99 15.91
C ALA A 439 17.08 11.97 16.12
N LEU A 440 17.12 13.14 15.47
CA LEU A 440 16.04 14.13 15.55
C LEU A 440 14.74 13.62 14.92
N GLN A 441 14.84 12.83 13.86
CA GLN A 441 13.67 12.15 13.28
C GLN A 441 13.04 11.22 14.31
N ALA A 442 13.82 10.33 14.94
CA ALA A 442 13.33 9.42 15.96
C ALA A 442 12.71 10.16 17.16
N GLU A 443 13.32 11.25 17.63
CA GLU A 443 12.76 12.09 18.69
C GLU A 443 11.43 12.74 18.28
N THR A 444 11.33 13.20 17.03
CA THR A 444 10.10 13.80 16.48
C THR A 444 8.98 12.76 16.38
N PHE A 445 9.30 11.55 15.90
CA PHE A 445 8.37 10.41 15.90
C PHE A 445 7.88 10.09 17.32
N ALA A 446 8.80 9.94 18.27
CA ALA A 446 8.45 9.64 19.66
C ALA A 446 7.63 10.76 20.32
N LEU A 447 7.85 12.02 19.95
CA LEU A 447 7.04 13.14 20.40
C LEU A 447 5.61 13.05 19.84
N ALA A 448 5.45 12.80 18.54
CA ALA A 448 4.15 12.63 17.90
C ALA A 448 3.34 11.52 18.59
N GLU A 449 3.98 10.38 18.82
CA GLU A 449 3.36 9.20 19.42
C GLU A 449 2.91 9.45 20.86
N ARG A 450 3.77 10.05 21.70
CA ARG A 450 3.44 10.32 23.11
C ARG A 450 2.34 11.35 23.29
N THR A 451 2.22 12.30 22.36
CA THR A 451 1.28 13.43 22.47
C THR A 451 0.00 13.21 21.66
N GLY A 452 0.03 12.29 20.71
CA GLY A 452 -1.01 12.07 19.71
C GLY A 452 -1.19 13.21 18.71
N ILE A 453 -0.23 14.15 18.66
CA ILE A 453 -0.17 15.22 17.66
C ILE A 453 0.10 14.59 16.29
N PRO A 454 -0.57 15.05 15.21
CA PRO A 454 -0.32 14.55 13.87
C PRO A 454 1.15 14.70 13.47
N LEU A 455 1.69 13.68 12.81
CA LEU A 455 3.03 13.67 12.25
C LEU A 455 2.97 13.94 10.75
N ALA A 456 3.69 14.94 10.28
CA ALA A 456 3.82 15.23 8.87
C ALA A 456 5.26 15.01 8.38
N THR A 457 5.42 14.40 7.21
CA THR A 457 6.66 14.43 6.43
C THR A 457 6.48 15.44 5.31
N SER A 458 7.44 16.34 5.10
CA SER A 458 7.27 17.44 4.15
C SER A 458 8.55 17.82 3.41
N ASP A 459 8.39 18.28 2.17
CA ASP A 459 9.43 18.94 1.37
C ASP A 459 9.60 20.43 1.71
N CYS A 460 8.79 20.98 2.63
CA CYS A 460 8.97 22.35 3.12
C CYS A 460 10.32 22.50 3.83
N PRO A 461 11.03 23.63 3.64
CA PRO A 461 12.29 23.88 4.31
C PRO A 461 12.10 23.92 5.83
N ALA A 462 13.09 23.41 6.57
CA ALA A 462 13.20 23.66 8.00
C ALA A 462 13.42 25.18 8.19
N GLY A 463 12.34 25.91 8.43
CA GLY A 463 12.34 27.37 8.55
C GLY A 463 13.02 27.87 9.80
#